data_AF-A0A261QZE9-F1
#
_entry.id   AF-A0A261QZE9-F1
#
_cell.length_a   1.000
_cell.length_b   1.000
_cell.length_c   1.000
_cell.angle_alpha   90.00
_cell.angle_beta   90.00
_cell.angle_gamma   90.00
#
_symmetry.space_group_name_H-M   'P 1'
#
loop_
_entity.id
_entity.type
_entity.pdbx_description
1 polymer ?
#
loop_
_entity_poly.entity_id
_entity_poly.type
_entity_poly.pdbx_seq_one_letter_code
_entity_poly.pdbx_strand_id
1 'polypeptide(L)'
;MRTVLIFGLALAACLAGGPGARAQAQNEFDQLVATSGATNGAAQACGATPQALASHKEVMLANLRRYAAEFGYSAGQLAPVFEQGRDKGRHMMLDMRQRGVDGCTGVMSGFRQEQAMGYEAMKQAIGEITDGLPEPGR
;
A
#
# COMPACT_ATOMS: atom_id res chain seq x y z
N MET A 1 39.53 -38.19 -30.19
CA MET A 1 40.15 -36.87 -29.93
C MET A 1 39.40 -36.21 -28.78
N ARG A 2 40.13 -35.86 -27.71
CA ARG A 2 39.64 -35.08 -26.56
C ARG A 2 39.32 -33.66 -27.04
N THR A 3 38.22 -33.08 -26.61
CA THR A 3 38.17 -31.66 -26.22
C THR A 3 36.99 -31.47 -25.27
N VAL A 4 37.33 -31.19 -24.01
CA VAL A 4 36.48 -30.58 -23.00
C VAL A 4 36.34 -29.10 -23.36
N LEU A 5 35.12 -28.56 -23.40
CA LEU A 5 34.89 -27.12 -23.28
C LEU A 5 33.83 -26.88 -22.20
N ILE A 6 34.36 -26.68 -21.00
CA ILE A 6 33.69 -26.03 -19.88
C ILE A 6 33.41 -24.59 -20.32
N PHE A 7 32.17 -24.28 -20.66
CA PHE A 7 31.71 -22.89 -20.62
C PHE A 7 31.13 -22.65 -19.23
N GLY A 8 31.96 -22.06 -18.37
CA GLY A 8 31.53 -21.49 -17.12
C GLY A 8 30.52 -20.39 -17.39
N LEU A 9 29.25 -20.67 -17.12
CA LEU A 9 28.30 -19.63 -16.79
C LEU A 9 28.70 -19.09 -15.42
N ALA A 10 29.44 -17.99 -15.42
CA ALA A 10 29.55 -17.14 -14.26
C ALA A 10 28.12 -16.73 -13.87
N LEU A 11 27.58 -17.35 -12.82
CA LEU A 11 26.49 -16.77 -12.06
C LEU A 11 27.02 -15.45 -11.51
N ALA A 12 26.72 -14.35 -12.21
CA ALA A 12 26.75 -13.03 -11.62
C ALA A 12 25.65 -13.03 -10.56
N ALA A 13 26.02 -13.34 -9.32
CA ALA A 13 25.21 -13.05 -8.16
C ALA A 13 25.01 -11.53 -8.13
N CYS A 14 23.83 -11.08 -8.55
CA CYS A 14 23.38 -9.70 -8.35
C CYS A 14 23.17 -9.47 -6.86
N LEU A 15 24.25 -9.12 -6.16
CA LEU A 15 24.18 -8.53 -4.84
C LEU A 15 23.95 -7.02 -4.99
N ALA A 16 22.93 -6.54 -4.28
CA ALA A 16 22.61 -5.14 -3.95
C ALA A 16 21.88 -4.27 -5.00
N GLY A 17 20.57 -4.09 -4.77
CA GLY A 17 19.85 -2.80 -4.81
C GLY A 17 20.25 -1.78 -5.89
N GLY A 18 19.98 -2.09 -7.16
CA GLY A 18 20.04 -1.09 -8.23
C GLY A 18 18.90 -0.06 -8.15
N PRO A 19 19.00 1.09 -8.85
CA PRO A 19 17.97 2.12 -8.88
C PRO A 19 16.58 1.61 -9.31
N GLY A 20 16.53 0.54 -10.12
CA GLY A 20 15.27 -0.13 -10.46
C GLY A 20 14.56 -0.78 -9.27
N ALA A 21 15.30 -1.41 -8.35
CA ALA A 21 14.73 -2.01 -7.15
C ALA A 21 14.18 -0.95 -6.19
N ARG A 22 14.87 0.19 -6.05
CA ARG A 22 14.39 1.31 -5.22
C ARG A 22 13.13 1.96 -5.81
N ALA A 23 13.05 2.12 -7.13
CA ALA A 23 11.87 2.62 -7.80
C ALA A 23 10.67 1.67 -7.66
N GLN A 24 10.91 0.36 -7.76
CA GLN A 24 9.88 -0.65 -7.53
C GLN A 24 9.36 -0.58 -6.09
N ALA A 25 10.24 -0.55 -5.09
CA ALA A 25 9.84 -0.47 -3.68
C ALA A 25 9.06 0.83 -3.38
N GLN A 26 9.41 1.95 -4.03
CA GLN A 26 8.62 3.19 -3.94
C GLN A 26 7.22 3.01 -4.54
N ASN A 27 7.10 2.36 -5.70
CA ASN A 27 5.80 2.12 -6.32
C ASN A 27 4.91 1.20 -5.46
N GLU A 28 5.50 0.19 -4.80
CA GLU A 28 4.79 -0.66 -3.85
C GLU A 28 4.29 0.14 -2.64
N PHE A 29 5.13 1.02 -2.09
CA PHE A 29 4.70 1.94 -1.04
C PHE A 29 3.58 2.89 -1.50
N ASP A 30 3.69 3.48 -2.69
CA ASP A 30 2.65 4.34 -3.25
C ASP A 30 1.33 3.55 -3.46
N GLN A 31 1.41 2.27 -3.81
CA GLN A 31 0.25 1.39 -3.92
C GLN A 31 -0.42 1.13 -2.56
N LEU A 32 0.33 1.01 -1.46
CA LEU A 32 -0.23 0.94 -0.10
C LEU A 32 -0.99 2.22 0.26
N VAL A 33 -0.43 3.37 -0.09
CA VAL A 33 -1.05 4.69 0.14
C VAL A 33 -2.35 4.82 -0.66
N ALA A 34 -2.31 4.46 -1.95
CA ALA A 34 -3.49 4.48 -2.82
C ALA A 34 -4.57 3.51 -2.33
N THR A 35 -4.19 2.34 -1.81
CA THR A 35 -5.12 1.35 -1.26
C THR A 35 -5.81 1.86 0.00
N SER A 36 -5.06 2.50 0.90
CA SER A 36 -5.64 3.17 2.09
C SER A 36 -6.62 4.28 1.69
N GLY A 37 -6.28 5.05 0.65
CA GLY A 37 -7.19 6.01 0.04
C GLY A 37 -8.46 5.33 -0.49
N ALA A 38 -8.31 4.22 -1.22
CA ALA A 38 -9.43 3.47 -1.78
C ALA A 38 -10.39 2.94 -0.70
N THR A 39 -9.89 2.43 0.43
CA THR A 39 -10.72 2.05 1.59
C THR A 39 -11.57 3.24 2.05
N ASN A 40 -10.97 4.43 2.19
CA ASN A 40 -11.68 5.64 2.59
C ASN A 40 -12.79 6.03 1.60
N GLY A 41 -12.48 6.03 0.30
CA GLY A 41 -13.45 6.37 -0.74
C GLY A 41 -14.58 5.36 -0.91
N ALA A 42 -14.26 4.07 -0.77
CA ALA A 42 -15.27 3.02 -0.78
C ALA A 42 -16.19 3.14 0.44
N ALA A 43 -15.64 3.42 1.63
CA ALA A 43 -16.42 3.67 2.83
C ALA A 43 -17.35 4.90 2.69
N GLN A 44 -16.89 5.95 2.01
CA GLN A 44 -17.73 7.10 1.67
C GLN A 44 -18.95 6.67 0.82
N ALA A 45 -18.74 5.86 -0.22
CA ALA A 45 -19.84 5.33 -1.03
C ALA A 45 -20.80 4.44 -0.22
N CYS A 46 -20.31 3.81 0.84
CA CYS A 46 -21.07 2.99 1.78
C CYS A 46 -21.67 3.76 2.97
N GLY A 47 -21.58 5.08 2.99
CA GLY A 47 -22.27 5.92 3.98
C GLY A 47 -21.48 6.22 5.24
N ALA A 48 -20.15 6.05 5.24
CA ALA A 48 -19.32 6.54 6.32
C ALA A 48 -19.50 8.07 6.52
N THR A 49 -19.52 8.51 7.77
CA THR A 49 -19.73 9.93 8.09
C THR A 49 -18.50 10.77 7.70
N PRO A 50 -18.67 12.08 7.41
CA PRO A 50 -17.53 12.96 7.10
C PRO A 50 -16.45 12.95 8.20
N GLN A 51 -16.86 12.93 9.47
CA GLN A 51 -15.94 12.85 10.61
C GLN A 51 -15.15 11.53 10.61
N ALA A 52 -15.81 10.41 10.32
CA ALA A 52 -15.12 9.13 10.26
C ALA A 52 -14.11 9.07 9.12
N LEU A 53 -14.47 9.59 7.95
CA LEU A 53 -13.59 9.68 6.79
C LEU A 53 -12.36 10.57 7.06
N ALA A 54 -12.56 11.71 7.72
CA ALA A 54 -11.47 12.60 8.12
C ALA A 54 -10.52 11.91 9.11
N SER A 55 -11.07 11.29 10.16
CA SER A 55 -10.29 10.55 11.17
C SER A 55 -9.46 9.43 10.55
N HIS A 56 -10.06 8.61 9.68
CA HIS A 56 -9.33 7.57 8.95
C HIS A 56 -8.19 8.14 8.10
N LYS A 57 -8.45 9.21 7.34
CA LYS A 57 -7.42 9.86 6.52
C LYS A 57 -6.26 10.36 7.36
N GLU A 58 -6.53 11.03 8.47
CA GLU A 58 -5.51 11.55 9.38
C GLU A 58 -4.63 10.43 9.96
N VAL A 59 -5.26 9.39 10.49
CA VAL A 59 -4.56 8.23 11.07
C VAL A 59 -3.69 7.54 10.03
N MET A 60 -4.25 7.20 8.86
CA MET A 60 -3.50 6.48 7.84
C MET A 60 -2.35 7.32 7.26
N LEU A 61 -2.55 8.60 6.97
CA LEU A 61 -1.47 9.46 6.47
C LEU A 61 -0.37 9.68 7.51
N ALA A 62 -0.70 9.75 8.80
CA ALA A 62 0.29 9.85 9.87
C ALA A 62 1.14 8.55 9.95
N ASN A 63 0.49 7.39 9.94
CA ASN A 63 1.16 6.10 10.00
C ASN A 63 2.01 5.84 8.75
N LEU A 64 1.49 6.09 7.55
CA LEU A 64 2.22 5.91 6.29
C LEU A 64 3.40 6.87 6.17
N ARG A 65 3.30 8.10 6.71
CA ARG A 65 4.45 9.01 6.79
C ARG A 65 5.54 8.46 7.71
N ARG A 66 5.16 7.87 8.84
CA ARG A 66 6.14 7.22 9.74
C ARG A 66 6.77 5.99 9.09
N TYR A 67 5.98 5.18 8.40
CA TYR A 67 6.47 4.02 7.63
C TYR A 67 7.46 4.45 6.54
N ALA A 68 7.14 5.52 5.81
CA ALA A 68 8.04 6.09 4.80
C ALA A 68 9.39 6.49 5.39
N ALA A 69 9.38 7.16 6.55
CA ALA A 69 10.60 7.56 7.24
C ALA A 69 11.41 6.35 7.75
N GLU A 70 10.75 5.34 8.31
CA GLU A 70 11.41 4.13 8.86
C GLU A 70 12.10 3.30 7.77
N PHE A 71 11.51 3.21 6.57
CA PHE A 71 12.01 2.37 5.48
C PHE A 71 12.64 3.14 4.31
N GLY A 72 12.80 4.46 4.45
CA GLY A 72 13.50 5.30 3.47
C GLY A 72 12.73 5.59 2.18
N TYR A 73 11.41 5.52 2.21
CA TYR A 73 10.53 5.90 1.10
C TYR A 73 10.32 7.42 1.03
N SER A 74 10.01 7.93 -0.15
CA SER A 74 9.60 9.32 -0.34
C SER A 74 8.18 9.54 0.18
N ALA A 75 8.00 10.56 1.01
CA ALA A 75 6.70 10.98 1.53
C ALA A 75 6.06 12.12 0.72
N GLY A 76 6.74 12.61 -0.34
CA GLY A 76 6.35 13.84 -1.06
C GLY A 76 5.02 13.76 -1.80
N GLN A 77 4.56 12.55 -2.15
CA GLN A 77 3.33 12.32 -2.89
C GLN A 77 2.22 11.63 -2.07
N LEU A 78 2.40 11.49 -0.75
CA LEU A 78 1.46 10.79 0.13
C LEU A 78 0.01 11.28 -0.01
N ALA A 79 -0.23 12.57 0.16
CA ALA A 79 -1.58 13.12 0.12
C ALA A 79 -2.21 13.05 -1.29
N PRO A 80 -1.50 13.45 -2.37
CA PRO A 80 -2.02 13.27 -3.74
C PRO A 80 -2.38 11.82 -4.09
N VAL A 81 -1.50 10.85 -3.77
CA VAL A 81 -1.72 9.43 -4.06
C VAL A 81 -2.90 8.88 -3.25
N PHE A 82 -3.03 9.30 -1.99
CA PHE A 82 -4.19 8.94 -1.16
C PHE A 82 -5.51 9.45 -1.74
N GLU A 83 -5.55 10.71 -2.19
CA GLU A 83 -6.77 11.29 -2.79
C GLU A 83 -7.14 10.61 -4.11
N GLN A 84 -6.14 10.28 -4.94
CA GLN A 84 -6.35 9.49 -6.15
C GLN A 84 -6.96 8.11 -5.81
N GLY A 85 -6.41 7.45 -4.80
CA GLY A 85 -6.94 6.20 -4.26
C GLY A 85 -8.40 6.35 -3.81
N ARG A 86 -8.71 7.42 -3.06
CA ARG A 86 -10.06 7.73 -2.58
C ARG A 86 -11.05 7.85 -3.72
N ASP A 87 -10.73 8.62 -4.74
CA ASP A 87 -11.63 8.82 -5.87
C ASP A 87 -11.88 7.50 -6.62
N LYS A 88 -10.82 6.70 -6.82
CA LYS A 88 -10.92 5.38 -7.46
C LYS A 88 -11.78 4.41 -6.64
N GLY A 89 -11.52 4.28 -5.33
CA GLY A 89 -12.28 3.39 -4.45
C GLY A 89 -13.76 3.75 -4.37
N ARG A 90 -14.06 5.06 -4.29
CA ARG A 90 -15.43 5.58 -4.36
C ARG A 90 -16.11 5.19 -5.67
N HIS A 91 -15.44 5.41 -6.80
CA HIS A 91 -15.98 5.08 -8.11
C HIS A 91 -16.25 3.58 -8.26
N MET A 92 -15.28 2.73 -7.88
CA MET A 92 -15.44 1.27 -7.94
C MET A 92 -16.62 0.78 -7.12
N MET A 93 -16.86 1.35 -5.94
CA MET A 93 -17.96 0.93 -5.08
C MET A 93 -19.33 1.36 -5.62
N LEU A 94 -19.42 2.54 -6.22
CA LEU A 94 -20.64 2.99 -6.91
C LEU A 94 -20.95 2.10 -8.12
N ASP A 95 -19.93 1.75 -8.90
CA ASP A 95 -20.01 0.88 -10.07
C ASP A 95 -20.41 -0.57 -9.67
N MET A 96 -19.85 -1.12 -8.58
CA MET A 96 -20.31 -2.40 -8.02
C MET A 96 -21.78 -2.37 -7.63
N ARG A 97 -22.24 -1.30 -6.97
CA ARG A 97 -23.65 -1.14 -6.59
C ARG A 97 -24.57 -1.08 -7.81
N GLN A 98 -24.16 -0.39 -8.87
CA GLN A 98 -24.92 -0.34 -10.13
C GLN A 98 -25.08 -1.73 -10.77
N ARG A 99 -24.08 -2.61 -10.59
CA ARG A 99 -24.15 -4.02 -11.01
C ARG A 99 -24.87 -4.94 -10.02
N GLY A 100 -25.45 -4.42 -8.94
CA GLY A 100 -26.17 -5.21 -7.94
C GLY A 100 -25.26 -5.98 -6.97
N VAL A 101 -23.98 -5.63 -6.88
CA VAL A 101 -23.05 -6.24 -5.91
C VAL A 101 -22.95 -5.35 -4.67
N ASP A 102 -23.31 -5.91 -3.51
CA ASP A 102 -23.14 -5.23 -2.22
C ASP A 102 -21.80 -5.62 -1.57
N GLY A 103 -20.84 -4.69 -1.61
CA GLY A 103 -19.54 -4.81 -0.95
C GLY A 103 -19.47 -4.08 0.40
N CYS A 104 -20.53 -3.42 0.85
CA CYS A 104 -20.42 -2.43 1.92
C CYS A 104 -20.13 -3.05 3.29
N THR A 105 -20.61 -4.25 3.58
CA THR A 105 -20.29 -4.94 4.83
C THR A 105 -18.78 -5.15 4.99
N GLY A 106 -18.11 -5.65 3.94
CA GLY A 106 -16.67 -5.91 3.96
C GLY A 106 -15.86 -4.62 4.05
N VAL A 107 -16.18 -3.65 3.19
CA VAL A 107 -15.53 -2.33 3.16
C VAL A 107 -15.63 -1.63 4.51
N MET A 108 -16.82 -1.59 5.11
CA MET A 108 -17.03 -0.90 6.38
C MET A 108 -16.34 -1.63 7.55
N SER A 109 -16.12 -2.93 7.45
CA SER A 109 -15.34 -3.68 8.45
C SER A 109 -13.86 -3.25 8.41
N GLY A 110 -13.23 -3.29 7.23
CA GLY A 110 -11.83 -2.85 7.07
C GLY A 110 -11.64 -1.38 7.44
N PHE A 111 -12.52 -0.51 6.95
CA PHE A 111 -12.49 0.92 7.26
C PHE A 111 -12.52 1.21 8.77
N ARG A 112 -13.39 0.55 9.53
CA ARG A 112 -13.45 0.74 11.00
C ARG A 112 -12.19 0.25 11.70
N GLN A 113 -11.59 -0.84 11.20
CA GLN A 113 -10.32 -1.35 11.72
C GLN A 113 -9.20 -0.33 11.48
N GLU A 114 -9.06 0.17 10.26
CA GLU A 114 -8.05 1.16 9.86
C GLU A 114 -8.23 2.51 10.58
N GLN A 115 -9.48 2.94 10.79
CA GLN A 115 -9.81 4.24 11.41
C GLN A 115 -9.16 4.46 12.79
N ALA A 116 -8.97 3.40 13.57
CA ALA A 116 -8.35 3.46 14.90
C ALA A 116 -7.01 2.72 14.96
N MET A 117 -6.43 2.38 13.81
CA MET A 117 -5.23 1.55 13.73
C MET A 117 -3.99 2.33 14.17
N GLY A 118 -3.31 1.83 15.21
CA GLY A 118 -2.00 2.33 15.60
C GLY A 118 -0.91 1.93 14.60
N TYR A 119 0.22 2.66 14.62
CA TYR A 119 1.33 2.43 13.70
C TYR A 119 1.86 0.98 13.69
N GLU A 120 2.12 0.39 14.85
CA GLU A 120 2.67 -0.97 14.91
C GLU A 120 1.70 -2.01 14.36
N ALA A 121 0.38 -1.82 14.56
CA ALA A 121 -0.64 -2.68 13.99
C ALA A 121 -0.69 -2.55 12.45
N MET A 122 -0.58 -1.33 11.93
CA MET A 122 -0.49 -1.10 10.48
C MET A 122 0.77 -1.75 9.90
N LYS A 123 1.92 -1.57 10.56
CA LYS A 123 3.19 -2.14 10.13
C LYS A 123 3.12 -3.67 10.12
N GLN A 124 2.56 -4.29 11.16
CA GLN A 124 2.33 -5.73 11.19
C GLN A 124 1.42 -6.19 10.05
N ALA A 125 0.28 -5.53 9.83
CA ALA A 125 -0.65 -5.88 8.76
C ALA A 125 -0.01 -5.79 7.36
N ILE A 126 0.84 -4.77 7.13
CA ILE A 126 1.63 -4.68 5.90
C ILE A 126 2.56 -5.88 5.79
N GLY A 127 3.34 -6.18 6.82
CA GLY A 127 4.27 -7.32 6.83
C GLY A 127 3.59 -8.66 6.60
N GLU A 128 2.37 -8.87 7.09
CA GLU A 128 1.57 -10.08 6.85
C GLU A 128 1.12 -10.21 5.38
N ILE A 129 0.87 -9.10 4.69
CA ILE A 129 0.41 -9.09 3.29
C ILE A 129 1.60 -9.13 2.31
N THR A 130 2.76 -8.61 2.72
CA THR A 130 3.95 -8.52 1.86
C THR A 130 5.01 -9.60 2.13
N ASP A 131 4.65 -10.67 2.84
CA ASP A 131 5.56 -11.77 3.24
C ASP A 131 6.80 -11.29 4.03
N GLY A 132 6.66 -10.20 4.79
CA GLY A 132 7.71 -9.61 5.61
C GLY A 132 7.80 -8.09 5.47
N LEU A 133 8.56 -7.47 6.37
CA LEU A 133 8.85 -6.03 6.32
C LEU A 133 10.12 -5.76 5.50
N PRO A 134 10.21 -4.60 4.83
CA PRO A 134 11.46 -4.14 4.25
C PRO A 134 12.55 -3.98 5.33
N GLU A 135 13.80 -4.00 4.93
CA GLU A 135 14.90 -3.59 5.81
C GLU A 135 14.79 -2.08 6.11
N PRO A 136 14.94 -1.64 7.37
CA PRO A 136 14.92 -0.22 7.71
C PRO A 136 15.93 0.59 6.89
N GLY A 137 15.54 1.80 6.49
CA GLY A 137 16.42 2.72 5.76
C GLY A 137 17.58 3.13 6.67
N ARG A 138 18.81 2.72 6.32
CA ARG A 138 20.03 3.21 7.00
C ARG A 138 20.32 4.66 6.63
#